data_AF-A0A0L6TW55-F1
#
_entry.id   AF-A0A0L6TW55-F1
#
_cell.length_a   1.000
_cell.length_b   1.000
_cell.length_c   1.000
_cell.angle_alpha   90.00
_cell.angle_beta   90.00
_cell.angle_gamma   90.00
#
_symmetry.space_group_name_H-M   'P 1'
#
loop_
_entity.id
_entity.type
_entity.pdbx_description
1 polymer ?
#
loop_
_entity_poly.entity_id
_entity_poly.type
_entity_poly.pdbx_seq_one_letter_code
_entity_poly.pdbx_strand_id
1 'polypeptide(L)'
;MVINQKEITALKAQGILAQQQDGYFSIRIMSRAGNFTSKEIQALAVIAEKYGRSYLGETTRLAIEIPWIKYDDIEAVKTAIKAAGLSHGGTGKKVRPLVACKGTVCLHGLYDTQELCGICHDRFFGQDLHAKTKFTFVGCPNNCAKANTNDIGFVGQSYVQYDGDSCNNCGKCTTVCRAKALTLVDKKLVWNEKLCVNCGKCAQVCPTEGMTEEVRGIAVYLGGRMGRGYRFGDRLTDLYAVEAIPGLIEKILETYMDLGADGERISAVLDRIGINAFEGALKERLEA
;
A
#
# COMPACT_ATOMS: atom_id res chain seq x y z
N MET A 1 -23.73 -31.60 -6.49
CA MET A 1 -23.02 -31.82 -5.21
C MET A 1 -23.38 -30.67 -4.28
N VAL A 2 -23.85 -30.93 -3.06
CA VAL A 2 -24.13 -29.85 -2.08
C VAL A 2 -22.82 -29.55 -1.37
N ILE A 3 -22.20 -28.41 -1.69
CA ILE A 3 -20.96 -27.96 -1.06
C ILE A 3 -21.32 -27.35 0.29
N ASN A 4 -20.72 -27.84 1.37
CA ASN A 4 -21.12 -27.38 2.70
C ASN A 4 -20.51 -26.02 3.05
N GLN A 5 -21.12 -25.30 3.98
CA GLN A 5 -20.68 -23.95 4.36
C GLN A 5 -19.28 -23.92 5.01
N LYS A 6 -18.87 -25.03 5.63
CA LYS A 6 -17.55 -25.15 6.26
C LYS A 6 -16.44 -25.20 5.20
N GLU A 7 -16.64 -25.96 4.13
CA GLU A 7 -15.76 -26.03 2.96
C GLU A 7 -15.65 -24.68 2.27
N ILE A 8 -16.78 -24.00 2.01
CA ILE A 8 -16.79 -22.66 1.41
C ILE A 8 -15.96 -21.68 2.26
N THR A 9 -16.07 -21.77 3.58
CA THR A 9 -15.33 -20.90 4.52
C THR A 9 -13.83 -21.20 4.49
N ALA A 10 -13.45 -22.48 4.43
CA ALA A 10 -12.06 -22.90 4.33
C ALA A 10 -11.42 -22.49 2.99
N LEU A 11 -12.15 -22.60 1.88
CA LEU A 11 -11.73 -22.13 0.56
C LEU A 11 -11.57 -20.61 0.52
N LYS A 12 -12.51 -19.88 1.14
CA LYS A 12 -12.44 -18.42 1.23
C LYS A 12 -11.13 -17.97 1.87
N ALA A 13 -10.71 -18.59 2.97
CA ALA A 13 -9.43 -18.28 3.62
C ALA A 13 -8.21 -18.44 2.69
N GLN A 14 -8.30 -19.34 1.70
CA GLN A 14 -7.30 -19.60 0.67
C GLN A 14 -7.43 -18.70 -0.58
N GLY A 15 -8.31 -17.70 -0.56
CA GLY A 15 -8.51 -16.82 -1.73
C GLY A 15 -9.39 -17.43 -2.83
N ILE A 16 -10.15 -18.47 -2.51
CA ILE A 16 -11.08 -19.13 -3.41
C ILE A 16 -12.50 -18.78 -2.96
N LEU A 17 -13.18 -17.93 -3.72
CA LEU A 17 -14.42 -17.28 -3.34
C LEU A 17 -15.60 -17.95 -4.05
N ALA A 18 -16.59 -18.42 -3.29
CA ALA A 18 -17.83 -18.90 -3.88
C ALA A 18 -18.54 -17.78 -4.66
N GLN A 19 -19.07 -18.13 -5.83
CA GLN A 19 -19.86 -17.24 -6.67
C GLN A 19 -21.35 -17.35 -6.38
N GLN A 20 -22.13 -16.45 -7.01
CA GLN A 20 -23.59 -16.56 -7.03
C GLN A 20 -24.07 -17.75 -7.85
N GLN A 21 -23.29 -18.20 -8.84
CA GLN A 21 -23.58 -19.41 -9.59
C GLN A 21 -23.17 -20.63 -8.77
N ASP A 22 -24.14 -21.49 -8.46
CA ASP A 22 -23.91 -22.70 -7.66
C ASP A 22 -22.81 -23.59 -8.26
N GLY A 23 -21.92 -24.07 -7.39
CA GLY A 23 -20.80 -24.92 -7.77
C GLY A 23 -19.61 -24.20 -8.41
N TYR A 24 -19.67 -22.88 -8.61
CA TYR A 24 -18.60 -22.07 -9.19
C TYR A 24 -17.89 -21.18 -8.17
N PHE A 25 -16.60 -21.00 -8.40
CA PHE A 25 -15.69 -20.20 -7.57
C PHE A 25 -14.82 -19.31 -8.43
N SER A 26 -14.35 -18.21 -7.83
CA SER A 26 -13.24 -17.42 -8.35
C SER A 26 -11.99 -17.64 -7.52
N ILE A 27 -10.87 -17.94 -8.15
CA ILE A 27 -9.57 -18.02 -7.48
C ILE A 27 -8.78 -16.73 -7.69
N ARG A 28 -8.22 -16.18 -6.61
CA ARG A 28 -7.42 -14.96 -6.65
C ARG A 28 -5.92 -15.28 -6.60
N ILE A 29 -5.21 -14.88 -7.64
CA ILE A 29 -3.78 -15.04 -7.83
C ILE A 29 -3.05 -13.78 -7.38
N MET A 30 -2.03 -13.96 -6.55
CA MET A 30 -1.24 -12.86 -6.02
C MET A 30 -0.25 -12.36 -7.08
N SER A 31 -0.10 -11.04 -7.15
CA SER A 31 0.98 -10.40 -7.89
C SER A 31 2.13 -10.03 -6.96
N ARG A 32 3.31 -9.80 -7.54
CA ARG A 32 4.42 -9.15 -6.83
C ARG A 32 4.36 -7.65 -7.08
N ALA A 33 3.77 -6.92 -6.13
CA ALA A 33 3.59 -5.47 -6.21
C ALA A 33 2.82 -5.01 -7.49
N GLY A 34 1.89 -5.82 -7.97
CA GLY A 34 1.13 -5.58 -9.20
C GLY A 34 1.81 -6.02 -10.50
N ASN A 35 2.96 -6.70 -10.42
CA ASN A 35 3.69 -7.17 -11.59
C ASN A 35 3.56 -8.69 -11.76
N PHE A 36 3.64 -9.10 -13.03
CA PHE A 36 3.76 -10.47 -13.48
C PHE A 36 4.76 -10.52 -14.64
N THR A 37 5.48 -11.61 -14.79
CA THR A 37 6.29 -11.87 -15.98
C THR A 37 5.38 -12.26 -17.16
N SER A 38 5.87 -12.10 -18.39
CA SER A 38 5.15 -12.57 -19.58
C SER A 38 4.80 -14.06 -19.50
N LYS A 39 5.71 -14.89 -18.96
CA LYS A 39 5.48 -16.33 -18.76
C LYS A 39 4.36 -16.62 -17.75
N GLU A 40 4.32 -15.86 -16.65
CA GLU A 40 3.26 -15.98 -15.65
C GLU A 40 1.89 -15.61 -16.23
N ILE A 41 1.80 -14.53 -17.00
CA ILE A 41 0.55 -14.13 -17.67
C ILE A 41 0.10 -15.19 -18.69
N GLN A 42 1.02 -15.74 -19.49
CA GLN A 42 0.72 -16.83 -20.42
C GLN A 42 0.18 -18.07 -19.69
N ALA A 43 0.79 -18.44 -18.56
CA ALA A 43 0.31 -19.55 -17.75
C ALA A 43 -1.11 -19.28 -17.21
N LEU A 44 -1.39 -18.06 -16.74
CA LEU A 44 -2.72 -17.67 -16.28
C LEU A 44 -3.77 -17.70 -17.40
N ALA A 45 -3.40 -17.31 -18.62
CA ALA A 45 -4.28 -17.42 -19.78
C ALA A 45 -4.67 -18.88 -20.06
N VAL A 46 -3.70 -19.79 -20.07
CA VAL A 46 -3.94 -21.24 -20.24
C VAL A 46 -4.83 -21.81 -19.14
N ILE A 47 -4.61 -21.42 -17.88
CA ILE A 47 -5.45 -21.86 -16.76
C ILE A 47 -6.88 -21.33 -16.92
N ALA A 48 -7.04 -20.07 -17.28
CA ALA A 48 -8.35 -19.43 -17.48
C ALA A 48 -9.11 -20.03 -18.67
N GLU A 49 -8.42 -20.40 -19.74
CA GLU A 49 -9.00 -21.09 -20.90
C GLU A 49 -9.46 -22.50 -20.54
N LYS A 50 -8.64 -23.25 -19.79
CA LYS A 50 -8.93 -24.65 -19.46
C LYS A 50 -10.01 -24.83 -18.39
N TYR A 51 -9.94 -24.06 -17.31
CA TYR A 51 -10.78 -24.29 -16.12
C TYR A 51 -11.80 -23.17 -15.88
N GLY A 52 -11.63 -22.03 -16.55
CA GLY A 52 -12.55 -20.90 -16.48
C GLY A 52 -13.32 -20.73 -17.78
N ARG A 53 -13.40 -19.50 -18.26
CA ARG A 53 -14.08 -19.13 -19.51
C ARG A 53 -13.20 -18.20 -20.35
N SER A 54 -11.89 -18.46 -20.37
CA SER A 54 -10.88 -17.58 -21.00
C SER A 54 -10.98 -16.13 -20.53
N TYR A 55 -11.32 -15.95 -19.25
CA TYR A 55 -11.59 -14.64 -18.64
C TYR A 55 -10.70 -14.44 -17.42
N LEU A 56 -10.08 -13.26 -17.36
CA LEU A 56 -9.20 -12.80 -16.29
C LEU A 56 -9.67 -11.41 -15.85
N GLY A 57 -9.75 -11.18 -14.55
CA GLY A 57 -10.09 -9.87 -13.98
C GLY A 57 -8.96 -9.34 -13.10
N GLU A 58 -8.65 -8.05 -13.21
CA GLU A 58 -7.76 -7.38 -12.28
C GLU A 58 -8.54 -6.84 -11.08
N THR A 59 -7.97 -6.99 -9.89
CA THR A 59 -8.57 -6.49 -8.65
C THR A 59 -7.99 -5.12 -8.29
N THR A 60 -8.71 -4.36 -7.46
CA THR A 60 -8.23 -3.10 -6.88
C THR A 60 -7.00 -3.22 -5.99
N ARG A 61 -6.56 -4.45 -5.67
CA ARG A 61 -5.30 -4.73 -4.97
C ARG A 61 -4.23 -5.35 -5.87
N LEU A 62 -4.35 -5.12 -7.17
CA LEU A 62 -3.38 -5.52 -8.21
C LEU A 62 -3.17 -7.04 -8.30
N ALA A 63 -4.10 -7.84 -7.81
CA ALA A 63 -4.16 -9.29 -8.02
C ALA A 63 -5.00 -9.63 -9.26
N ILE A 64 -4.80 -10.81 -9.83
CA ILE A 64 -5.63 -11.37 -10.92
C ILE A 64 -6.64 -12.34 -10.32
N GLU A 65 -7.87 -12.35 -10.82
CA GLU A 65 -8.91 -13.32 -10.49
C GLU A 65 -9.30 -14.13 -11.74
N ILE A 66 -9.39 -15.45 -11.57
CA ILE A 66 -9.98 -16.36 -12.57
C ILE A 66 -11.33 -16.84 -12.01
N PRO A 67 -12.45 -16.31 -12.53
CA PRO A 67 -13.81 -16.77 -12.20
C PRO A 67 -14.24 -18.03 -12.96
N TRP A 68 -15.37 -18.58 -12.54
CA TRP A 68 -16.06 -19.75 -13.10
C TRP A 68 -15.27 -21.06 -13.04
N ILE A 69 -14.42 -21.21 -12.02
CA ILE A 69 -13.80 -22.49 -11.68
C ILE A 69 -14.84 -23.39 -11.01
N LYS A 70 -15.06 -24.60 -11.52
CA LYS A 70 -15.93 -25.58 -10.85
C LYS A 70 -15.28 -26.08 -9.58
N TYR A 71 -16.09 -26.43 -8.58
CA TYR A 71 -15.59 -26.99 -7.31
C TYR A 71 -14.60 -28.15 -7.50
N ASP A 72 -14.93 -29.09 -8.38
CA ASP A 72 -14.10 -30.29 -8.62
C ASP A 72 -12.75 -29.96 -9.30
N ASP A 73 -12.64 -28.81 -9.96
CA ASP A 73 -11.43 -28.36 -10.65
C ASP A 73 -10.47 -27.57 -9.74
N ILE A 74 -10.88 -27.21 -8.51
CA ILE A 74 -10.11 -26.32 -7.61
C ILE A 74 -8.69 -26.84 -7.37
N GLU A 75 -8.51 -28.12 -7.03
CA GLU A 75 -7.18 -28.67 -6.74
C GLU A 75 -6.29 -28.75 -7.99
N ALA A 76 -6.89 -29.00 -9.16
CA ALA A 76 -6.16 -28.99 -10.44
C ALA A 76 -5.67 -27.57 -10.77
N VAL A 77 -6.52 -26.55 -10.53
CA VAL A 77 -6.16 -25.14 -10.73
C VAL A 77 -5.06 -24.71 -9.75
N LYS A 78 -5.16 -25.06 -8.47
CA LYS A 78 -4.11 -24.77 -7.46
C LYS A 78 -2.77 -25.38 -7.86
N THR A 79 -2.80 -26.62 -8.36
CA THR A 79 -1.59 -27.31 -8.84
C THR A 79 -0.98 -26.58 -10.03
N ALA A 80 -1.79 -26.14 -11.00
CA ALA A 80 -1.33 -25.40 -12.17
C ALA A 80 -0.75 -24.01 -11.79
N ILE A 81 -1.39 -23.28 -10.88
CA ILE A 81 -0.89 -22.00 -10.35
C ILE A 81 0.49 -22.20 -9.71
N LYS A 82 0.63 -23.22 -8.83
CA LYS A 82 1.91 -23.52 -8.18
C LYS A 82 3.00 -23.92 -9.18
N ALA A 83 2.66 -24.71 -10.19
CA ALA A 83 3.59 -25.11 -11.25
C ALA A 83 4.09 -23.91 -12.08
N ALA A 84 3.29 -22.83 -12.18
CA ALA A 84 3.68 -21.59 -12.82
C ALA A 84 4.51 -20.65 -11.92
N GLY A 85 4.86 -21.06 -10.69
CA GLY A 85 5.57 -20.23 -9.72
C GLY A 85 4.71 -19.14 -9.07
N LEU A 86 3.39 -19.21 -9.24
CA LEU A 86 2.44 -18.24 -8.71
C LEU A 86 1.82 -18.72 -7.39
N SER A 87 1.24 -17.79 -6.64
CA SER A 87 0.52 -18.07 -5.40
C SER A 87 -0.92 -17.54 -5.44
N HIS A 88 -1.78 -18.08 -4.59
CA HIS A 88 -3.17 -17.65 -4.44
C HIS A 88 -3.48 -17.35 -2.97
N GLY A 89 -4.46 -16.48 -2.70
CA GLY A 89 -4.85 -16.19 -1.32
C GLY A 89 -5.35 -14.79 -1.02
N GLY A 90 -5.09 -14.37 0.21
CA GLY A 90 -5.23 -12.98 0.62
C GLY A 90 -6.64 -12.58 1.05
N THR A 91 -7.38 -13.44 1.76
CA THR A 91 -8.66 -13.09 2.41
C THR A 91 -8.67 -13.45 3.90
N GLY A 92 -9.71 -13.05 4.64
CA GLY A 92 -9.80 -13.26 6.09
C GLY A 92 -9.22 -12.11 6.93
N LYS A 93 -9.09 -12.39 8.24
CA LYS A 93 -8.55 -11.50 9.29
C LYS A 93 -7.02 -11.60 9.33
N LYS A 94 -6.38 -11.07 8.29
CA LYS A 94 -4.93 -11.15 8.09
C LYS A 94 -4.42 -9.98 7.29
N VAL A 95 -3.10 -9.86 7.18
CA VAL A 95 -2.45 -8.98 6.20
C VAL A 95 -2.90 -9.39 4.80
N ARG A 96 -3.57 -8.46 4.12
CA ARG A 96 -4.11 -8.62 2.76
C ARG A 96 -3.00 -8.36 1.72
N PRO A 97 -3.19 -8.75 0.45
CA PRO A 97 -2.17 -8.57 -0.59
C PRO A 97 -1.70 -7.12 -0.63
N LEU A 98 -0.40 -6.86 -0.55
CA LEU A 98 0.15 -5.51 -0.49
C LEU A 98 -0.02 -4.80 -1.86
N VAL A 99 -0.11 -3.46 -1.85
CA VAL A 99 -0.27 -2.65 -3.06
C VAL A 99 0.87 -1.66 -3.14
N ALA A 100 1.46 -1.49 -4.33
CA ALA A 100 2.46 -0.47 -4.59
C ALA A 100 2.06 0.35 -5.83
N CYS A 101 2.50 1.61 -5.90
CA CYS A 101 2.57 2.28 -7.20
C CYS A 101 3.84 1.84 -7.97
N LYS A 102 4.10 2.47 -9.12
CA LYS A 102 5.27 2.15 -9.96
C LYS A 102 6.63 2.68 -9.44
N GLY A 103 6.70 3.14 -8.18
CA GLY A 103 7.94 3.60 -7.55
C GLY A 103 8.79 4.55 -8.38
N THR A 104 10.08 4.21 -8.49
CA THR A 104 11.15 4.90 -9.21
C THR A 104 11.08 4.76 -10.73
N VAL A 105 10.24 3.88 -11.28
CA VAL A 105 9.87 3.92 -12.72
C VAL A 105 9.15 5.23 -13.04
N CYS A 106 8.48 5.84 -12.06
CA CYS A 106 7.98 7.20 -12.19
C CYS A 106 9.09 8.23 -11.94
N LEU A 107 9.15 9.28 -12.76
CA LEU A 107 9.98 10.48 -12.50
C LEU A 107 9.62 11.28 -11.23
N HIS A 108 8.70 10.78 -10.41
CA HIS A 108 8.30 11.39 -9.14
C HIS A 108 8.57 10.48 -7.95
N GLY A 109 8.96 9.22 -8.17
CA GLY A 109 9.21 8.27 -7.09
C GLY A 109 10.41 8.71 -6.25
N LEU A 110 10.18 8.86 -4.95
CA LEU A 110 11.22 9.19 -3.96
C LEU A 110 11.89 7.94 -3.38
N TYR A 111 11.29 6.76 -3.54
CA TYR A 111 11.85 5.46 -3.19
C TYR A 111 11.27 4.35 -4.07
N ASP A 112 11.94 3.20 -4.12
CA ASP A 112 11.45 2.02 -4.85
C ASP A 112 10.31 1.34 -4.08
N THR A 113 9.08 1.67 -4.46
CA THR A 113 7.89 1.08 -3.83
C THR A 113 7.69 -0.38 -4.19
N GLN A 114 8.15 -0.82 -5.37
CA GLN A 114 7.89 -2.19 -5.84
C GLN A 114 8.84 -3.16 -5.13
N GLU A 115 10.10 -2.79 -4.97
CA GLU A 115 11.08 -3.53 -4.17
C GLU A 115 10.63 -3.63 -2.70
N LEU A 116 10.38 -2.50 -2.04
CA LEU A 116 9.96 -2.50 -0.63
C LEU A 116 8.65 -3.27 -0.41
N CYS A 117 7.69 -3.14 -1.33
CA CYS A 117 6.44 -3.90 -1.27
C CYS A 117 6.70 -5.41 -1.42
N GLY A 118 7.65 -5.83 -2.26
CA GLY A 118 8.06 -7.23 -2.39
C GLY A 118 8.64 -7.77 -1.09
N ILE A 119 9.61 -7.06 -0.50
CA ILE A 119 10.22 -7.41 0.79
C ILE A 119 9.15 -7.56 1.88
N CYS A 120 8.25 -6.58 1.98
CA CYS A 120 7.17 -6.61 2.98
C CYS A 120 6.13 -7.69 2.67
N HIS A 121 5.92 -8.05 1.40
CA HIS A 121 5.00 -9.12 1.03
C HIS A 121 5.55 -10.46 1.51
N ASP A 122 6.82 -10.73 1.23
CA ASP A 122 7.49 -11.97 1.62
C ASP A 122 7.51 -12.15 3.15
N ARG A 123 7.58 -11.04 3.90
CA ARG A 123 7.63 -11.06 5.38
C ARG A 123 6.27 -11.10 6.06
N PHE A 124 5.27 -10.34 5.58
CA PHE A 124 4.04 -10.07 6.34
C PHE A 124 2.77 -10.62 5.70
N PHE A 125 2.76 -10.93 4.40
CA PHE A 125 1.54 -11.38 3.74
C PHE A 125 1.00 -12.65 4.40
N GLY A 126 -0.30 -12.64 4.70
CA GLY A 126 -0.96 -13.81 5.27
C GLY A 126 -0.95 -13.90 6.80
N GLN A 127 -0.15 -13.08 7.49
CA GLN A 127 -0.08 -13.03 8.96
C GLN A 127 -1.46 -12.74 9.56
N ASP A 128 -1.90 -13.60 10.49
CA ASP A 128 -3.17 -13.45 11.19
C ASP A 128 -3.16 -12.24 12.12
N LEU A 129 -4.27 -11.50 12.12
CA LEU A 129 -4.45 -10.28 12.89
C LEU A 129 -5.90 -10.21 13.39
N HIS A 130 -6.21 -9.26 14.28
CA HIS A 130 -7.58 -9.00 14.74
C HIS A 130 -8.60 -8.81 13.62
N ALA A 131 -8.18 -8.21 12.51
CA ALA A 131 -9.03 -8.01 11.35
C ALA A 131 -8.21 -7.89 10.07
N LYS A 132 -8.89 -7.72 8.92
CA LYS A 132 -8.21 -7.51 7.64
C LYS A 132 -7.35 -6.24 7.68
N THR A 133 -6.07 -6.35 7.38
CA THR A 133 -5.15 -5.20 7.39
C THR A 133 -4.49 -5.06 6.02
N LYS A 134 -4.59 -3.87 5.44
CA LYS A 134 -4.12 -3.56 4.09
C LYS A 134 -2.95 -2.59 4.15
N PHE A 135 -1.83 -2.96 3.53
CA PHE A 135 -0.71 -2.03 3.35
C PHE A 135 -0.75 -1.42 1.95
N THR A 136 -0.24 -0.21 1.80
CA THR A 136 -0.11 0.45 0.50
C THR A 136 1.10 1.38 0.46
N PHE A 137 1.95 1.19 -0.55
CA PHE A 137 3.20 1.92 -0.75
C PHE A 137 3.07 2.86 -1.95
N VAL A 138 3.31 4.15 -1.74
CA VAL A 138 3.30 5.17 -2.80
C VAL A 138 4.55 6.02 -2.73
N GLY A 139 5.23 6.17 -3.87
CA GLY A 139 6.56 6.75 -3.93
C GLY A 139 6.59 8.26 -3.74
N CYS A 140 5.45 8.94 -3.74
CA CYS A 140 5.38 10.40 -3.61
C CYS A 140 4.00 10.90 -3.15
N PRO A 141 3.88 12.20 -2.81
CA PRO A 141 2.64 12.79 -2.34
C PRO A 141 1.47 12.82 -3.34
N ASN A 142 1.71 12.52 -4.64
CA ASN A 142 0.61 12.34 -5.61
C ASN A 142 -0.33 11.19 -5.21
N ASN A 143 0.16 10.24 -4.41
CA ASN A 143 -0.66 9.24 -3.74
C ASN A 143 -1.56 8.45 -4.71
N CYS A 144 -0.97 7.93 -5.80
CA CYS A 144 -1.71 7.29 -6.89
C CYS A 144 -2.52 6.06 -6.42
N ALA A 145 -2.02 5.30 -5.44
CA ALA A 145 -2.70 4.14 -4.87
C ALA A 145 -3.53 4.45 -3.60
N LYS A 146 -3.68 5.74 -3.23
CA LYS A 146 -4.48 6.19 -2.08
C LYS A 146 -4.08 5.52 -0.77
N ALA A 147 -2.79 5.57 -0.43
CA ALA A 147 -2.18 4.92 0.72
C ALA A 147 -2.90 5.24 2.04
N ASN A 148 -3.20 6.50 2.30
CA ASN A 148 -3.94 6.97 3.48
C ASN A 148 -5.42 6.52 3.54
N THR A 149 -5.91 5.75 2.56
CA THR A 149 -7.25 5.14 2.59
C THR A 149 -7.23 3.65 2.93
N ASN A 150 -6.03 3.12 3.19
CA ASN A 150 -5.76 1.74 3.62
C ASN A 150 -5.29 1.72 5.08
N ASP A 151 -5.31 0.53 5.69
CA ASP A 151 -5.04 0.38 7.12
C ASP A 151 -3.65 0.90 7.53
N ILE A 152 -2.64 0.68 6.67
CA ILE A 152 -1.30 1.23 6.81
C ILE A 152 -0.84 1.76 5.45
N GLY A 153 -0.51 3.04 5.37
CA GLY A 153 -0.07 3.72 4.15
C GLY A 153 1.34 4.26 4.28
N PHE A 154 2.18 4.04 3.27
CA PHE A 154 3.57 4.51 3.19
C PHE A 154 3.69 5.49 2.04
N VAL A 155 4.00 6.75 2.34
CA VAL A 155 4.06 7.84 1.35
C VAL A 155 5.46 8.44 1.36
N GLY A 156 6.16 8.36 0.23
CA GLY A 156 7.45 9.01 0.06
C GLY A 156 7.30 10.52 0.21
N GLN A 157 8.12 11.13 1.05
CA GLN A 157 8.17 12.58 1.25
C GLN A 157 9.63 13.06 1.30
N SER A 158 9.82 14.31 0.90
CA SER A 158 11.09 15.02 0.93
C SER A 158 10.80 16.39 1.54
N TYR A 159 11.32 16.60 2.75
CA TYR A 159 11.28 17.87 3.45
C TYR A 159 12.39 18.75 2.91
N VAL A 160 12.04 20.01 2.70
CA VAL A 160 12.95 20.99 2.12
C VAL A 160 13.14 22.11 3.11
N GLN A 161 14.34 22.68 3.09
CA GLN A 161 14.66 23.90 3.83
C GLN A 161 14.70 25.07 2.85
N TYR A 162 14.24 26.24 3.30
CA TYR A 162 14.35 27.49 2.57
C TYR A 162 15.38 28.40 3.22
N ASP A 163 16.37 28.83 2.43
CA ASP A 163 17.32 29.86 2.81
C ASP A 163 17.08 31.12 1.98
N GLY A 164 16.65 32.18 2.67
CA GLY A 164 16.35 33.48 2.07
C GLY A 164 17.59 34.22 1.58
N ASP A 165 18.75 34.02 2.23
CA ASP A 165 19.99 34.72 1.89
C ASP A 165 20.58 34.17 0.59
N SER A 166 20.49 32.85 0.39
CA SER A 166 20.88 32.18 -0.85
C SER A 166 19.83 32.31 -1.97
N CYS A 167 18.61 32.81 -1.68
CA CYS A 167 17.54 32.89 -2.66
C CYS A 167 17.60 34.16 -3.53
N ASN A 168 17.82 34.01 -4.83
CA ASN A 168 17.81 35.13 -5.78
C ASN A 168 16.43 35.44 -6.40
N ASN A 169 15.34 34.83 -5.90
CA ASN A 169 13.97 35.03 -6.38
C ASN A 169 13.72 34.72 -7.88
N CYS A 170 14.53 33.86 -8.52
CA CYS A 170 14.38 33.54 -9.96
C CYS A 170 13.07 32.82 -10.34
N GLY A 171 12.31 32.28 -9.38
CA GLY A 171 10.99 31.68 -9.61
C GLY A 171 10.99 30.26 -10.20
N LYS A 172 12.13 29.62 -10.48
CA LYS A 172 12.16 28.26 -11.05
C LYS A 172 11.35 27.24 -10.23
N CYS A 173 11.43 27.32 -8.90
CA CYS A 173 10.70 26.43 -8.00
C CYS A 173 9.17 26.57 -8.09
N THR A 174 8.64 27.75 -8.47
CA THR A 174 7.19 27.95 -8.63
C THR A 174 6.65 27.19 -9.85
N THR A 175 7.46 27.06 -10.91
CA THR A 175 7.07 26.34 -12.14
C THR A 175 6.85 24.84 -11.91
N VAL A 176 7.54 24.26 -10.93
CA VAL A 176 7.42 22.83 -10.57
C VAL A 176 6.48 22.57 -9.40
N CYS A 177 6.07 23.62 -8.66
CA CYS A 177 5.22 23.51 -7.47
C CYS A 177 3.74 23.35 -7.83
N ARG A 178 3.32 22.11 -8.12
CA ARG A 178 1.91 21.79 -8.45
C ARG A 178 0.93 22.08 -7.32
N ALA A 179 1.39 22.04 -6.07
CA ALA A 179 0.57 22.37 -4.90
C ALA A 179 0.38 23.89 -4.72
N LYS A 180 1.06 24.72 -5.54
CA LYS A 180 1.05 26.19 -5.44
C LYS A 180 1.46 26.70 -4.05
N ALA A 181 2.31 25.94 -3.36
CA ALA A 181 2.94 26.36 -2.11
C ALA A 181 3.99 27.46 -2.33
N LEU A 182 4.56 27.56 -3.53
CA LEU A 182 5.58 28.54 -3.88
C LEU A 182 5.05 29.47 -4.96
N THR A 183 5.06 30.77 -4.68
CA THR A 183 4.57 31.82 -5.58
C THR A 183 5.51 33.02 -5.60
N LEU A 184 5.51 33.80 -6.67
CA LEU A 184 6.18 35.10 -6.71
C LEU A 184 5.16 36.21 -6.45
N VAL A 185 5.41 37.03 -5.42
CA VAL A 185 4.64 38.25 -5.12
C VAL A 185 5.63 39.41 -5.10
N ASP A 186 5.38 40.44 -5.92
CA ASP A 186 6.29 41.58 -6.07
C ASP A 186 7.76 41.19 -6.35
N LYS A 187 7.94 40.19 -7.20
CA LYS A 187 9.25 39.58 -7.55
C LYS A 187 9.99 38.94 -6.37
N LYS A 188 9.33 38.68 -5.25
CA LYS A 188 9.86 37.93 -4.11
C LYS A 188 9.20 36.56 -4.01
N LEU A 189 10.00 35.55 -3.69
CA LEU A 189 9.52 34.20 -3.45
C LEU A 189 8.77 34.17 -2.12
N VAL A 190 7.55 33.64 -2.16
CA VAL A 190 6.73 33.41 -0.97
C VAL A 190 6.45 31.92 -0.88
N TRP A 191 6.73 31.34 0.29
CA TRP A 191 6.44 29.94 0.59
C TRP A 191 5.30 29.84 1.61
N ASN A 192 4.22 29.19 1.20
CA ASN A 192 3.14 28.77 2.07
C ASN A 192 3.31 27.30 2.45
N GLU A 193 3.89 27.06 3.63
CA GLU A 193 4.15 25.73 4.17
C GLU A 193 2.88 24.87 4.29
N LYS A 194 1.71 25.48 4.56
CA LYS A 194 0.44 24.75 4.71
C LYS A 194 -0.04 24.10 3.41
N LEU A 195 0.40 24.62 2.27
CA LEU A 195 0.12 24.04 0.95
C LEU A 195 1.21 23.07 0.50
N CYS A 196 2.35 23.03 1.19
CA CYS A 196 3.44 22.14 0.82
C CYS A 196 3.03 20.69 1.04
N VAL A 197 3.24 19.86 0.02
CA VAL A 197 2.99 18.42 0.08
C VAL A 197 4.26 17.60 0.29
N ASN A 198 5.41 18.26 0.47
CA ASN A 198 6.71 17.63 0.71
C ASN A 198 7.16 16.70 -0.44
N CYS A 199 7.09 17.21 -1.67
CA CYS A 199 7.49 16.46 -2.87
C CYS A 199 8.95 16.66 -3.30
N GLY A 200 9.70 17.56 -2.64
CA GLY A 200 11.13 17.80 -2.90
C GLY A 200 11.49 18.48 -4.24
N LYS A 201 10.54 18.67 -5.16
CA LYS A 201 10.85 19.16 -6.52
C LYS A 201 11.47 20.56 -6.56
N CYS A 202 11.12 21.43 -5.62
CA CYS A 202 11.67 22.78 -5.57
C CYS A 202 13.18 22.77 -5.31
N ALA A 203 13.66 21.88 -4.44
CA ALA A 203 15.08 21.71 -4.16
C ALA A 203 15.84 21.18 -5.38
N GLN A 204 15.25 20.22 -6.11
CA GLN A 204 15.86 19.63 -7.32
C GLN A 204 16.13 20.63 -8.45
N VAL A 205 15.38 21.73 -8.51
CA VAL A 205 15.50 22.74 -9.57
C VAL A 205 16.15 24.06 -9.10
N CYS A 206 16.54 24.15 -7.83
CA CYS A 206 17.07 25.38 -7.26
C CYS A 206 18.53 25.58 -7.68
N PRO A 207 18.87 26.64 -8.43
CA PRO A 207 20.23 26.85 -8.92
C PRO A 207 21.15 27.52 -7.90
N THR A 208 20.60 28.09 -6.81
CA THR A 208 21.35 28.86 -5.81
C THR A 208 21.34 28.21 -4.44
N GLU A 209 20.83 26.98 -4.32
CA GLU A 209 20.70 26.28 -3.04
C GLU A 209 19.83 27.02 -2.00
N GLY A 210 19.05 28.04 -2.41
CA GLY A 210 18.04 28.66 -1.54
C GLY A 210 16.87 27.72 -1.20
N MET A 211 16.79 26.55 -1.83
CA MET A 211 15.88 25.46 -1.50
C MET A 211 16.69 24.17 -1.56
N THR A 212 16.80 23.47 -0.44
CA THR A 212 17.60 22.25 -0.31
C THR A 212 16.74 21.13 0.26
N GLU A 213 17.07 19.87 -0.08
CA GLU A 213 16.46 18.72 0.57
C GLU A 213 17.14 18.53 1.93
N GLU A 214 16.35 18.62 3.00
CA GLU A 214 16.84 18.43 4.37
C GLU A 214 16.79 16.95 4.75
N VAL A 215 15.62 16.33 4.54
CA VAL A 215 15.40 14.92 4.83
C VAL A 215 14.45 14.30 3.82
N ARG A 216 14.80 13.10 3.37
CA ARG A 216 13.95 12.26 2.54
C ARG A 216 13.62 10.97 3.29
N GLY A 217 12.37 10.58 3.26
CA GLY A 217 11.91 9.35 3.91
C GLY A 217 10.48 9.01 3.57
N ILE A 218 9.89 8.17 4.40
CA ILE A 218 8.53 7.66 4.24
C ILE A 218 7.68 8.16 5.40
N ALA A 219 6.63 8.91 5.06
CA ALA A 219 5.55 9.24 5.98
C ALA A 219 4.58 8.05 6.09
N VAL A 220 4.24 7.68 7.32
CA VAL A 220 3.36 6.54 7.62
C VAL A 220 1.99 7.04 8.07
N TYR A 221 0.94 6.47 7.51
CA TYR A 221 -0.46 6.75 7.83
C TYR A 221 -1.15 5.50 8.35
N LEU A 222 -1.89 5.60 9.45
CA LEU A 222 -2.57 4.47 10.10
C LEU A 222 -4.08 4.68 10.13
N GLY A 223 -4.86 3.62 9.96
CA GLY A 223 -6.32 3.68 10.16
C GLY A 223 -7.14 4.10 8.94
N GLY A 224 -6.56 4.15 7.74
CA GLY A 224 -7.36 4.39 6.54
C GLY A 224 -8.35 3.23 6.28
N ARG A 225 -9.59 3.56 5.90
CA ARG A 225 -10.60 2.56 5.52
C ARG A 225 -11.59 3.13 4.50
N MET A 226 -11.80 2.38 3.42
CA MET A 226 -12.88 2.57 2.46
C MET A 226 -13.72 1.29 2.35
N GLY A 227 -15.05 1.43 2.24
CA GLY A 227 -16.02 0.33 2.19
C GLY A 227 -17.37 0.75 2.77
N ARG A 228 -17.89 -0.01 3.76
CA ARG A 228 -19.12 0.35 4.49
C ARG A 228 -18.99 1.58 5.40
N GLY A 229 -17.79 2.14 5.52
CA GLY A 229 -17.51 3.39 6.21
C GLY A 229 -16.22 3.99 5.65
N TYR A 230 -16.09 5.31 5.79
CA TYR A 230 -14.98 6.10 5.23
C TYR A 230 -14.15 6.70 6.36
N ARG A 231 -12.85 6.50 6.29
CA ARG A 231 -11.88 7.07 7.22
C ARG A 231 -10.56 7.29 6.49
N PHE A 232 -10.00 8.47 6.61
CA PHE A 232 -8.62 8.72 6.21
C PHE A 232 -7.68 8.36 7.36
N GLY A 233 -6.50 7.84 7.03
CA GLY A 233 -5.51 7.47 8.02
C GLY A 233 -4.85 8.68 8.64
N ASP A 234 -4.52 8.57 9.93
CA ASP A 234 -3.79 9.57 10.69
C ASP A 234 -2.29 9.37 10.47
N ARG A 235 -1.54 10.47 10.33
CA ARG A 235 -0.11 10.44 10.04
C ARG A 235 0.68 10.29 11.35
N LEU A 236 1.65 9.38 11.39
CA LEU A 236 2.68 9.36 12.44
C LEU A 236 3.56 10.62 12.35
N THR A 237 4.22 10.98 13.45
CA THR A 237 4.97 12.25 13.52
C THR A 237 6.16 12.25 12.58
N ASP A 238 6.96 11.19 12.61
CA ASP A 238 8.28 11.14 11.99
C ASP A 238 8.27 10.73 10.51
N LEU A 239 9.40 10.98 9.84
CA LEU A 239 9.76 10.34 8.58
C LEU A 239 10.72 9.20 8.86
N TYR A 240 10.50 8.07 8.19
CA TYR A 240 11.30 6.87 8.39
C TYR A 240 12.16 6.57 7.16
N ALA A 241 13.38 6.10 7.39
CA ALA A 241 14.24 5.58 6.33
C ALA A 241 13.59 4.35 5.66
N VAL A 242 13.86 4.13 4.38
CA VAL A 242 13.26 3.05 3.59
C VAL A 242 13.57 1.68 4.18
N GLU A 243 14.81 1.52 4.63
CA GLU A 243 15.38 0.30 5.20
C GLU A 243 14.79 -0.02 6.58
N ALA A 244 14.30 0.99 7.30
CA ALA A 244 13.68 0.84 8.60
C ALA A 244 12.21 0.38 8.52
N ILE A 245 11.55 0.53 7.36
CA ILE A 245 10.11 0.25 7.21
C ILE A 245 9.71 -1.19 7.57
N PRO A 246 10.45 -2.24 7.17
CA PRO A 246 10.09 -3.60 7.56
C PRO A 246 10.08 -3.78 9.09
N GLY A 247 11.07 -3.25 9.81
CA GLY A 247 11.10 -3.29 11.28
C GLY A 247 9.96 -2.48 11.90
N LEU A 248 9.68 -1.30 11.35
CA LEU A 248 8.56 -0.47 11.80
C LEU A 248 7.21 -1.16 11.63
N ILE A 249 6.97 -1.85 10.50
CA ILE A 249 5.73 -2.59 10.26
C ILE A 249 5.50 -3.64 11.34
N GLU A 250 6.54 -4.42 11.66
CA GLU A 250 6.47 -5.43 12.72
C GLU A 250 6.01 -4.82 14.04
N LYS A 251 6.64 -3.70 14.45
CA LYS A 251 6.25 -2.99 15.68
C LYS A 251 4.85 -2.37 15.63
N ILE A 252 4.42 -1.87 14.47
CA ILE A 252 3.04 -1.39 14.30
C ILE A 252 2.04 -2.55 14.44
N LEU A 253 2.34 -3.71 13.86
CA LEU A 253 1.47 -4.88 13.96
C LEU A 253 1.40 -5.41 15.39
N GLU A 254 2.53 -5.52 16.08
CA GLU A 254 2.58 -5.88 17.50
C GLU A 254 1.76 -4.91 18.37
N THR A 255 1.96 -3.60 18.17
CA THR A 255 1.20 -2.55 18.88
C THR A 255 -0.30 -2.68 18.61
N TYR A 256 -0.69 -2.92 17.36
CA TYR A 256 -2.08 -3.14 16.99
C TYR A 256 -2.67 -4.41 17.60
N MET A 257 -1.88 -5.49 17.67
CA MET A 257 -2.32 -6.75 18.26
C MET A 257 -2.52 -6.63 19.79
N ASP A 258 -1.72 -5.81 20.46
CA ASP A 258 -1.85 -5.64 21.91
C ASP A 258 -2.95 -4.65 22.30
N LEU A 259 -3.15 -3.60 21.50
CA LEU A 259 -4.16 -2.57 21.78
C LEU A 259 -5.55 -2.88 21.23
N GLY A 260 -5.64 -3.76 20.23
CA GLY A 260 -6.88 -4.14 19.57
C GLY A 260 -7.55 -5.38 20.15
N ALA A 261 -8.82 -5.59 19.80
CA ALA A 261 -9.58 -6.80 20.09
C ALA A 261 -9.94 -7.58 18.80
N ASP A 262 -10.27 -8.87 18.92
CA ASP A 262 -10.65 -9.68 17.76
C ASP A 262 -11.84 -9.07 16.98
N GLY A 263 -11.68 -8.95 15.66
CA GLY A 263 -12.64 -8.29 14.77
C GLY A 263 -12.51 -6.76 14.72
N GLU A 264 -11.81 -6.13 15.65
CA GLU A 264 -11.52 -4.69 15.66
C GLU A 264 -10.50 -4.38 14.55
N ARG A 265 -10.72 -3.29 13.80
CA ARG A 265 -9.76 -2.81 12.78
C ARG A 265 -8.84 -1.77 13.42
N ILE A 266 -7.62 -1.60 12.89
CA ILE A 266 -6.72 -0.53 13.36
C ILE A 266 -7.36 0.87 13.33
N SER A 267 -8.26 1.12 12.37
CA SER A 267 -9.09 2.33 12.33
C SER A 267 -9.92 2.53 13.60
N ALA A 268 -10.59 1.48 14.07
CA ALA A 268 -11.42 1.53 15.26
C ALA A 268 -10.58 1.66 16.55
N VAL A 269 -9.40 1.02 16.59
CA VAL A 269 -8.43 1.23 17.67
C VAL A 269 -8.06 2.71 17.76
N LEU A 270 -7.69 3.33 16.63
CA LEU A 270 -7.33 4.74 16.58
C LEU A 270 -8.49 5.67 16.89
N ASP A 271 -9.71 5.34 16.49
CA ASP A 271 -10.90 6.12 16.87
C ASP A 271 -11.18 6.07 18.39
N ARG A 272 -10.80 4.96 19.04
CA ARG A 272 -11.00 4.75 20.48
C ARG A 272 -9.92 5.42 21.33
N ILE A 273 -8.65 5.32 20.95
CA ILE A 273 -7.52 5.79 21.78
C ILE A 273 -6.81 7.03 21.24
N GLY A 274 -7.04 7.38 19.98
CA GLY A 274 -6.34 8.46 19.28
C GLY A 274 -4.94 8.07 18.79
N ILE A 275 -4.46 8.77 17.75
CA ILE A 275 -3.16 8.51 17.14
C ILE A 275 -1.99 8.73 18.11
N ASN A 276 -2.07 9.73 18.98
CA ASN A 276 -0.99 10.05 19.93
C ASN A 276 -0.75 8.92 20.94
N ALA A 277 -1.81 8.28 21.44
CA ALA A 277 -1.68 7.15 22.37
C ALA A 277 -1.12 5.92 21.66
N PHE A 278 -1.55 5.67 20.42
CA PHE A 278 -0.98 4.58 19.61
C PHE A 278 0.50 4.81 19.31
N GLU A 279 0.88 6.04 18.92
CA GLU A 279 2.26 6.41 18.61
C GLU A 279 3.15 6.35 19.86
N GLY A 280 2.64 6.72 21.03
CA GLY A 280 3.34 6.53 22.31
C GLY A 280 3.68 5.07 22.57
N ALA A 281 2.70 4.17 22.48
CA ALA A 281 2.91 2.73 22.65
C ALA A 281 3.85 2.12 21.59
N LEU A 282 3.82 2.66 20.36
CA LEU A 282 4.74 2.26 19.30
C LEU A 282 6.18 2.69 19.61
N LYS A 283 6.39 3.91 20.12
CA LYS A 283 7.72 4.42 20.48
C LYS A 283 8.37 3.61 21.59
N GLU A 284 7.61 3.27 22.64
CA GLU A 284 8.10 2.39 23.72
C GLU A 284 8.63 1.04 23.18
N ARG A 285 8.01 0.50 22.11
CA ARG A 285 8.47 -0.74 21.46
C ARG A 285 9.64 -0.58 20.50
N LEU A 286 9.86 0.62 19.98
CA LEU A 286 11.00 0.90 19.12
C LEU A 286 12.28 1.11 19.94
N GLU A 287 12.13 1.48 21.21
CA GLU A 287 13.22 1.72 22.16
C GLU A 287 13.62 0.46 22.96
N ALA A 288 12.77 -0.58 22.98
CA ALA A 288 12.98 -1.85 23.67
C ALA A 288 13.67 -2.91 22.80
#